data_AF-A0A557SJZ6-F1
#
_entry.id   AF-A0A557SJZ6-F1
#
_cell.length_a   1.000
_cell.length_b   1.000
_cell.length_c   1.000
_cell.angle_alpha   90.00
_cell.angle_beta   90.00
_cell.angle_gamma   90.00
#
_symmetry.space_group_name_H-M   'P 1'
#
loop_
_entity.id
_entity.type
_entity.pdbx_description
1 polymer ?
#
loop_
_entity_poly.entity_id
_entity_poly.type
_entity_poly.pdbx_seq_one_letter_code
_entity_poly.pdbx_strand_id
1 'polypeptide(L)'
;MSYLFVYGTLLRAIGHPKQSYITQYCHFHSPGKLRGKLYDIGRYPGVVPSTHTNDWVHGELYQIRQEKPLIQLLDEYEGCSHHFADPHEYRRVLLPIERSDGTIQSAWVYIYTHDTTHLKPILTGDYLTYYHAINN
;
A
#
# COMPACT_ATOMS: atom_id res chain seq x y z
N MET A 1 -17.57 7.00 -4.63
CA MET A 1 -17.01 6.61 -3.32
C MET A 1 -15.51 6.48 -3.49
N SER A 2 -14.72 6.92 -2.51
CA SER A 2 -13.25 6.86 -2.55
C SER A 2 -12.76 5.65 -1.75
N TYR A 3 -11.69 5.02 -2.21
CA TYR A 3 -11.11 3.82 -1.60
C TYR A 3 -9.61 3.99 -1.39
N LEU A 4 -9.07 3.31 -0.39
CA LEU A 4 -7.64 3.20 -0.09
C LEU A 4 -7.25 1.72 -0.15
N PHE A 5 -6.14 1.41 -0.80
CA PHE A 5 -5.55 0.08 -0.79
C PHE A 5 -4.22 0.10 -0.04
N VAL A 6 -4.07 -0.78 0.94
CA VAL A 6 -2.85 -0.93 1.74
C VAL A 6 -2.27 -2.32 1.57
N TYR A 7 -0.94 -2.41 1.47
CA TYR A 7 -0.21 -3.66 1.20
C TYR A 7 1.01 -3.86 2.10
N GLY A 8 1.25 -2.91 3.02
CA GLY A 8 2.47 -2.85 3.85
C GLY A 8 2.16 -2.74 5.33
N THR A 9 2.91 -1.92 6.05
CA THR A 9 2.84 -1.76 7.52
C THR A 9 1.46 -1.39 8.06
N LEU A 10 0.58 -0.82 7.22
CA LEU A 10 -0.80 -0.47 7.56
C LEU A 10 -1.79 -1.64 7.50
N LEU A 11 -1.36 -2.84 7.10
CA LEU A 11 -2.17 -4.06 7.15
C LEU A 11 -2.58 -4.38 8.59
N ARG A 12 -3.86 -4.76 8.80
CA ARG A 12 -4.41 -5.03 10.13
C ARG A 12 -3.63 -6.05 10.94
N ALA A 13 -3.25 -7.15 10.29
CA ALA A 13 -2.58 -8.27 10.95
C ALA A 13 -1.14 -7.95 11.42
N ILE A 14 -0.53 -6.87 10.91
CA ILE A 14 0.77 -6.40 11.41
C ILE A 14 0.64 -5.74 12.78
N GLY A 15 -0.51 -5.15 13.09
CA GLY A 15 -0.75 -4.53 14.40
C GLY A 15 0.06 -3.25 14.65
N HIS A 16 0.59 -2.61 13.60
CA HIS A 16 1.34 -1.36 13.75
C HIS A 16 0.45 -0.23 14.30
N PRO A 17 0.90 0.61 15.25
CA PRO A 17 0.06 1.66 15.87
C PRO A 17 -0.59 2.63 14.88
N LYS A 18 0.06 2.86 13.72
CA LYS A 18 -0.43 3.74 12.66
C LYS A 18 -1.63 3.17 11.89
N GLN A 19 -1.97 1.90 12.10
CA GLN A 19 -3.21 1.30 11.58
C GLN A 19 -4.46 2.01 12.12
N SER A 20 -4.36 2.66 13.29
CA SER A 20 -5.41 3.51 13.85
C SER A 20 -5.89 4.59 12.87
N TYR A 21 -5.00 5.13 12.03
CA TYR A 21 -5.33 6.12 11.00
C TYR A 21 -6.35 5.60 10.01
N ILE A 22 -6.22 4.32 9.63
CA ILE A 22 -7.15 3.65 8.73
C ILE A 22 -8.48 3.42 9.44
N THR A 23 -8.48 2.85 10.64
CA THR A 23 -9.74 2.53 11.36
C THR A 23 -10.57 3.75 11.75
N GLN A 24 -9.91 4.90 11.93
CA GLN A 24 -10.59 6.15 12.25
C GLN A 24 -11.38 6.68 11.05
N TYR A 25 -10.81 6.65 9.84
CA TYR A 25 -11.41 7.31 8.68
C TYR A 25 -11.94 6.36 7.60
N CYS A 26 -11.72 5.06 7.74
CA CYS A 26 -12.12 4.06 6.76
C CYS A 26 -12.88 2.89 7.39
N HIS A 27 -13.55 2.14 6.53
CA HIS A 27 -14.07 0.80 6.82
C HIS A 27 -13.37 -0.22 5.94
N PHE A 28 -13.03 -1.37 6.52
CA PHE A 28 -12.59 -2.51 5.74
C PHE A 28 -13.69 -2.89 4.75
N HIS A 29 -13.33 -3.01 3.47
CA HIS A 29 -14.26 -3.35 2.40
C HIS A 29 -14.06 -4.79 1.93
N SER A 30 -12.84 -5.13 1.51
CA SER A 30 -12.50 -6.49 1.07
C SER A 30 -10.99 -6.70 1.01
N PRO A 31 -10.50 -7.94 0.95
CA PRO A 31 -9.16 -8.18 0.41
C PRO A 31 -9.11 -7.79 -1.08
N GLY A 32 -7.89 -7.58 -1.59
CA GLY A 32 -7.66 -7.29 -3.00
C GLY A 32 -6.21 -7.46 -3.41
N LYS A 33 -5.94 -7.28 -4.70
CA LYS A 33 -4.59 -7.32 -5.26
C LYS A 33 -4.38 -6.26 -6.34
N LEU A 34 -3.16 -5.77 -6.42
CA LEU A 34 -2.68 -4.77 -7.35
C LEU A 34 -1.68 -5.41 -8.32
N ARG A 35 -1.70 -4.99 -9.59
CA ARG A 35 -0.63 -5.29 -10.55
C ARG A 35 0.66 -4.55 -10.20
N GLY A 36 1.64 -5.25 -9.64
CA GLY A 36 2.88 -4.64 -9.18
C GLY A 36 3.91 -5.63 -8.67
N LYS A 37 5.14 -5.15 -8.54
CA LYS A 37 6.24 -5.83 -7.87
C LYS A 37 6.42 -5.22 -6.49
N LEU A 38 6.57 -6.08 -5.49
CA LEU A 38 6.80 -5.70 -4.12
C LEU A 38 8.28 -5.86 -3.77
N TYR A 39 8.86 -4.86 -3.14
CA TYR A 39 10.26 -4.86 -2.73
C TYR A 39 10.37 -4.65 -1.22
N ASP A 40 11.35 -5.32 -0.63
CA ASP A 40 11.83 -5.00 0.70
C ASP A 40 12.80 -3.82 0.61
N ILE A 41 12.40 -2.68 1.19
CA ILE A 41 13.23 -1.47 1.27
C ILE A 41 13.83 -1.29 2.68
N GLY A 42 13.86 -2.36 3.47
CA GLY A 42 14.46 -2.43 4.79
C GLY A 42 13.40 -2.48 5.90
N ARG A 43 12.83 -1.32 6.25
CA ARG A 43 11.89 -1.24 7.40
C ARG A 43 10.43 -1.47 7.02
N TYR A 44 10.09 -1.25 5.77
CA TYR A 44 8.73 -1.31 5.21
C TYR A 44 8.84 -1.72 3.73
N PRO A 45 7.73 -2.07 3.05
CA PRO A 45 7.79 -2.49 1.67
C PRO A 45 7.48 -1.36 0.69
N GLY A 46 8.04 -1.42 -0.51
CA GLY A 46 7.70 -0.54 -1.62
C GLY A 46 7.05 -1.29 -2.77
N VAL A 47 5.86 -0.87 -3.23
CA VAL A 47 5.28 -1.38 -4.48
C VAL A 47 5.63 -0.50 -5.67
N VAL A 48 6.00 -1.14 -6.77
CA VAL A 48 6.13 -0.50 -8.09
C VAL A 48 5.09 -1.13 -9.04
N PRO A 49 4.23 -0.34 -9.70
CA PRO A 49 3.27 -0.86 -10.67
C PRO A 49 3.95 -1.66 -11.79
N SER A 50 3.30 -2.74 -12.22
CA SER A 50 3.80 -3.62 -13.27
C SER A 50 2.71 -3.89 -14.31
N THR A 51 3.12 -4.10 -15.57
CA THR A 51 2.24 -4.53 -16.65
C THR A 51 2.24 -6.04 -16.85
N HIS A 52 3.10 -6.78 -16.14
CA HIS A 52 3.18 -8.24 -16.26
C HIS A 52 1.99 -8.95 -15.59
N THR A 53 1.47 -9.97 -16.28
CA THR A 53 0.25 -10.71 -15.87
C THR A 53 0.44 -11.66 -14.70
N ASN A 54 1.67 -11.84 -14.21
CA ASN A 54 1.97 -12.66 -13.03
C ASN A 54 2.40 -11.83 -11.82
N ASP A 55 2.62 -10.53 -12.00
CA ASP A 55 3.03 -9.64 -10.92
C ASP A 55 1.79 -9.20 -10.15
N TRP A 56 1.69 -9.64 -8.91
CA TRP A 56 0.59 -9.34 -8.00
C TRP A 56 1.14 -8.92 -6.65
N VAL A 57 0.55 -7.86 -6.08
CA VAL A 57 0.74 -7.47 -4.69
C VAL A 57 -0.57 -7.58 -3.96
N HIS A 58 -0.57 -8.34 -2.87
CA HIS A 58 -1.74 -8.62 -2.05
C HIS A 58 -1.91 -7.57 -0.96
N GLY A 59 -3.16 -7.24 -0.64
CA GLY A 59 -3.45 -6.25 0.38
C GLY A 59 -4.92 -6.17 0.74
N GLU A 60 -5.24 -5.08 1.43
CA GLU A 60 -6.57 -4.80 1.97
C GLU A 60 -7.13 -3.53 1.33
N LEU A 61 -8.39 -3.60 0.91
CA LEU A 61 -9.13 -2.49 0.34
C LEU A 61 -10.09 -1.92 1.39
N TYR A 62 -10.05 -0.59 1.53
CA TYR A 62 -10.79 0.16 2.51
C TYR A 62 -11.67 1.21 1.84
N GLN A 63 -12.93 1.28 2.24
CA GLN A 63 -13.82 2.37 1.85
C GLN A 63 -13.53 3.59 2.75
N ILE A 64 -13.26 4.74 2.12
CA ILE A 64 -12.97 5.98 2.84
C ILE A 64 -14.28 6.68 3.23
N ARG A 65 -14.40 7.04 4.51
CA ARG A 65 -15.52 7.85 5.02
C ARG A 65 -15.21 9.34 4.99
N GLN A 66 -13.98 9.72 5.33
CA GLN A 66 -13.53 11.11 5.36
C GLN A 66 -12.18 11.24 4.68
N GLU A 67 -12.20 11.65 3.42
CA GLU A 67 -11.02 11.61 2.54
C GLU A 67 -9.97 12.65 2.93
N LYS A 68 -10.36 13.93 3.06
CA LYS A 68 -9.41 15.01 3.33
C LYS A 68 -8.54 14.77 4.58
N PRO A 69 -9.08 14.47 5.79
CA PRO A 69 -8.25 14.26 6.97
C PRO A 69 -7.39 12.99 6.87
N LEU A 70 -7.89 11.91 6.26
CA LEU A 70 -7.13 10.69 6.04
C LEU A 70 -5.92 10.95 5.14
N ILE A 71 -6.15 11.60 4.00
CA ILE A 71 -5.13 11.87 3.01
C ILE A 71 -4.03 12.76 3.58
N GLN A 72 -4.37 13.82 4.32
CA GLN A 72 -3.38 14.67 4.96
C GLN A 72 -2.49 13.88 5.93
N LEU A 73 -3.11 12.99 6.72
CA LEU A 73 -2.40 12.17 7.70
C LEU A 73 -1.49 11.12 7.05
N LEU A 74 -1.96 10.49 5.97
CA LEU A 74 -1.20 9.49 5.24
C LEU A 74 -0.10 10.10 4.37
N ASP A 75 -0.36 11.22 3.68
CA ASP A 75 0.67 11.92 2.90
C ASP A 75 1.82 12.40 3.83
N GLU A 76 1.51 12.82 5.06
CA GLU A 76 2.53 13.15 6.07
C GLU A 76 3.27 11.89 6.58
N TYR A 77 2.54 10.80 6.83
CA TYR A 77 3.12 9.54 7.31
C TYR A 77 4.06 8.89 6.29
N GLU A 78 3.69 8.91 5.02
CA GLU A 78 4.45 8.33 3.90
C GLU A 78 5.50 9.31 3.34
N GLY A 79 5.65 10.49 3.95
CA GLY A 79 6.69 11.46 3.59
C GLY A 79 6.51 12.13 2.23
N CYS A 80 5.27 12.20 1.72
CA CYS A 80 4.95 12.79 0.42
C CYS A 80 4.03 14.02 0.50
N SER A 81 3.94 14.65 1.67
CA SER A 81 3.28 15.93 1.83
C SER A 81 4.18 17.07 1.33
N HIS A 82 3.61 18.28 1.19
CA HIS A 82 4.37 19.47 0.80
C HIS A 82 5.41 19.92 1.83
N HIS A 83 5.46 19.30 3.02
CA HIS A 83 6.48 19.56 4.03
C HIS A 83 7.81 18.85 3.73
N PHE A 84 7.80 17.84 2.85
CA PHE A 84 8.99 17.06 2.50
C PHE A 84 9.56 17.54 1.16
N ALA A 85 10.90 17.55 1.07
CA ALA A 85 11.60 17.92 -0.15
C ALA A 85 11.44 16.86 -1.24
N ASP A 86 11.35 17.31 -2.49
CA ASP A 86 11.36 16.43 -3.66
C ASP A 86 12.77 15.84 -3.94
N PRO A 87 12.86 14.65 -4.55
CA PRO A 87 11.75 13.74 -4.84
C PRO A 87 11.28 12.95 -3.61
N HIS A 88 9.97 12.75 -3.48
CA HIS A 88 9.39 11.93 -2.40
C HIS A 88 9.60 10.43 -2.64
N GLU A 89 9.93 9.67 -1.59
CA GLU A 89 10.11 8.20 -1.63
C GLU A 89 8.83 7.47 -2.05
N TYR A 90 7.68 7.99 -1.61
CA TYR A 90 6.36 7.52 -2.01
C TYR A 90 5.60 8.59 -2.80
N ARG A 91 4.67 8.12 -3.63
CA ARG A 91 3.67 8.96 -4.28
C ARG A 91 2.31 8.31 -4.21
N ARG A 92 1.30 9.11 -3.86
CA ARG A 92 -0.09 8.67 -3.90
C ARG A 92 -0.64 8.72 -5.33
N VAL A 93 -1.20 7.61 -5.80
CA VAL A 93 -1.78 7.46 -7.14
C VAL A 93 -3.08 6.66 -7.07
N LEU A 94 -3.97 6.83 -8.05
CA LEU A 94 -5.15 5.96 -8.22
C LEU A 94 -4.76 4.76 -9.10
N LEU A 95 -4.98 3.54 -8.60
CA LEU A 95 -4.71 2.31 -9.33
C LEU A 95 -5.89 1.34 -9.28
N PRO A 96 -6.05 0.49 -10.31
CA PRO A 96 -7.06 -0.57 -10.30
C PRO A 96 -6.67 -1.70 -9.35
N ILE A 97 -7.59 -2.05 -8.46
CA ILE A 97 -7.47 -3.17 -7.53
C ILE A 97 -8.43 -4.27 -7.93
N GLU A 98 -7.92 -5.48 -8.15
CA GLU A 98 -8.73 -6.67 -8.40
C GLU A 98 -9.18 -7.26 -7.07
N ARG A 99 -10.50 -7.38 -6.90
CA ARG A 99 -11.14 -8.00 -5.74
C ARG A 99 -11.29 -9.51 -5.96
N SER A 100 -11.57 -10.25 -4.89
CA SER A 100 -11.74 -11.71 -4.96
C SER A 100 -12.92 -12.17 -5.84
N ASP A 101 -13.90 -11.30 -6.06
CA ASP A 101 -15.04 -11.54 -6.96
C ASP A 101 -14.72 -11.22 -8.44
N GLY A 102 -13.47 -10.87 -8.75
CA GLY A 102 -13.02 -10.49 -10.10
C GLY A 102 -13.37 -9.05 -10.50
N THR A 103 -14.07 -8.29 -9.65
CA THR A 103 -14.38 -6.88 -9.93
C THR A 103 -13.16 -6.00 -9.72
N ILE A 104 -13.10 -4.91 -10.49
CA ILE A 104 -12.05 -3.90 -10.39
C ILE A 104 -12.56 -2.69 -9.64
N GLN A 105 -11.85 -2.27 -8.60
CA GLN A 105 -12.11 -1.05 -7.85
C GLN A 105 -10.90 -0.11 -7.95
N SER A 106 -11.13 1.13 -8.39
CA SER A 106 -10.09 2.17 -8.32
C SER A 106 -9.88 2.61 -6.87
N ALA A 107 -8.64 2.68 -6.41
CA ALA A 107 -8.29 3.06 -5.05
C ALA A 107 -6.98 3.86 -5.00
N TRP A 108 -6.84 4.72 -4.00
CA TRP A 108 -5.59 5.37 -3.66
C TRP A 108 -4.56 4.33 -3.19
N VAL A 109 -3.34 4.45 -3.70
CA VAL A 109 -2.19 3.61 -3.36
C VAL A 109 -0.96 4.49 -3.21
N TYR A 110 -0.14 4.23 -2.19
CA TYR A 110 1.18 4.83 -2.07
C TYR A 110 2.20 3.92 -2.75
N ILE A 111 2.78 4.37 -3.87
CA ILE A 111 3.77 3.62 -4.65
C ILE A 111 5.17 4.15 -4.38
N TYR A 112 6.16 3.26 -4.39
CA TYR A 112 7.56 3.61 -4.25
C TYR A 112 8.10 4.20 -5.57
N THR A 113 8.92 5.25 -5.48
CA THR A 113 9.35 6.05 -6.65
C THR A 113 10.83 5.95 -6.98
N HIS A 114 11.67 5.49 -6.04
CA HIS A 114 13.11 5.43 -6.24
C HIS A 114 13.55 4.18 -7.01
N ASP A 115 14.83 4.13 -7.38
CA ASP A 115 15.42 2.98 -8.06
C ASP A 115 15.28 1.69 -7.26
N THR A 116 15.03 0.59 -7.97
CA THR A 116 14.78 -0.73 -7.38
C THR A 116 15.86 -1.75 -7.74
N THR A 117 16.90 -1.35 -8.49
CA THR A 117 17.92 -2.27 -9.03
C THR A 117 18.63 -3.08 -7.95
N HIS A 118 18.81 -2.49 -6.76
CA HIS A 118 19.50 -3.12 -5.64
C HIS A 118 18.57 -3.63 -4.53
N LEU A 119 17.26 -3.51 -4.71
CA LEU A 119 16.29 -3.93 -3.70
C LEU A 119 15.96 -5.41 -3.83
N LYS A 120 15.70 -6.05 -2.70
CA LYS A 120 15.29 -7.46 -2.66
C LYS A 120 13.81 -7.57 -3.02
N PRO A 121 13.44 -8.29 -4.10
CA PRO A 121 12.03 -8.50 -4.42
C PRO A 121 11.37 -9.47 -3.44
N ILE A 122 10.16 -9.15 -3.01
CA ILE A 122 9.27 -10.04 -2.28
C ILE A 122 8.42 -10.77 -3.32
N LEU A 123 8.93 -11.92 -3.79
CA LEU A 123 8.37 -12.64 -4.94
C LEU A 123 6.93 -13.12 -4.76
N THR A 124 6.48 -13.30 -3.51
CA THR A 124 5.10 -13.69 -3.20
C THR A 124 4.11 -12.55 -3.37
N GLY A 125 4.58 -11.30 -3.38
CA GLY A 125 3.72 -10.13 -3.35
C GLY A 125 2.91 -9.95 -2.06
N ASP A 126 3.18 -10.76 -1.03
CA ASP A 126 2.50 -10.76 0.25
C ASP A 126 3.45 -10.30 1.34
N TYR A 127 3.32 -9.03 1.74
CA TYR A 127 4.15 -8.45 2.79
C TYR A 127 3.88 -9.05 4.16
N LEU A 128 2.64 -9.46 4.47
CA LEU A 128 2.31 -10.00 5.79
C LEU A 128 3.07 -11.30 6.03
N THR A 129 3.03 -12.20 5.05
CA THR A 129 3.79 -13.45 5.10
C THR A 129 5.29 -13.19 5.18
N TYR A 130 5.82 -12.23 4.39
CA TYR A 130 7.23 -11.85 4.44
C TYR A 130 7.64 -11.27 5.81
N TYR A 131 6.82 -10.37 6.36
CA TYR A 131 7.06 -9.71 7.64
C TYR A 131 7.17 -10.72 8.79
N HIS A 132 6.29 -11.72 8.84
CA HIS A 132 6.40 -12.78 9.85
C HIS A 132 7.63 -13.67 9.66
N ALA A 133 8.04 -13.95 8.41
CA ALA A 133 9.21 -14.77 8.14
C ALA A 133 10.54 -14.14 8.58
N ILE A 134 10.63 -12.80 8.60
CA ILE A 134 11.86 -12.08 8.98
C ILE A 134 11.89 -11.60 10.44
N ASN A 135 10.76 -11.67 11.15
CA ASN A 135 10.65 -11.27 12.57
C ASN A 135 10.44 -12.46 13.53
N ASN A 136 10.46 -13.69 13.01
CA ASN A 136 10.51 -14.93 13.78
C ASN A 136 11.95 -15.45 13.88
#